data_AF-C4WXS5-F1
#
_entry.id   AF-C4WXS5-F1
#
_cell.length_a   1.000
_cell.length_b   1.000
_cell.length_c   1.000
_cell.angle_alpha   90.00
_cell.angle_beta   90.00
_cell.angle_gamma   90.00
#
_symmetry.space_group_name_H-M   'P 1'
#
loop_
_entity.id
_entity.type
_entity.pdbx_description
1 polymer ?
#
loop_
_entity_poly.entity_id
_entity_poly.type
_entity_poly.pdbx_seq_one_letter_code
_entity_poly.pdbx_strand_id
1 'polypeptide(L)'
;MDYRLSVLAVVLGVAAIVLSADEKSSTPAPEAEGSIRIYRRLIPADVLRDFPGLCFASTKCATVEPGHTWELSPFCGRSTCVQGEGTDRLLELVEDCGPYPKSNPKCKLSEKTNKTASFPECCPVFDCEPGVKLEYPEVTVVENPESSDGGADSTTTTSTEKPKA
;
A
#
# COMPACT_ATOMS: atom_id res chain seq x y z
N MET A 1 39.09 -28.35 -28.44
CA MET A 1 37.75 -28.64 -27.90
C MET A 1 37.76 -28.72 -26.36
N ASP A 2 38.36 -27.71 -25.72
CA ASP A 2 37.65 -26.70 -24.92
C ASP A 2 36.70 -27.15 -23.79
N TYR A 3 37.08 -28.18 -23.02
CA TYR A 3 36.40 -28.51 -21.75
C TYR A 3 36.36 -27.31 -20.78
N ARG A 4 37.37 -26.44 -20.81
CA ARG A 4 37.41 -25.21 -20.01
C ARG A 4 36.36 -24.19 -20.44
N LEU A 5 36.05 -24.11 -21.74
CA LEU A 5 35.03 -23.21 -22.28
C LEU A 5 33.63 -23.76 -22.01
N SER A 6 33.44 -25.08 -22.10
CA SER A 6 32.19 -25.73 -21.73
C SER A 6 31.87 -25.62 -20.24
N VAL A 7 32.86 -25.77 -19.35
CA VAL A 7 32.65 -25.62 -17.90
C VAL A 7 32.33 -24.16 -17.54
N LEU A 8 32.98 -23.18 -18.17
CA LEU A 8 32.66 -21.76 -17.95
C LEU A 8 31.25 -21.41 -18.43
N ALA A 9 30.83 -21.95 -19.58
CA ALA A 9 29.49 -21.72 -20.12
C ALA A 9 28.39 -22.34 -19.24
N VAL A 10 28.64 -23.50 -18.64
CA VAL A 10 27.70 -24.14 -17.70
C VAL A 10 27.62 -23.36 -16.38
N VAL A 11 28.74 -22.88 -15.84
CA VAL A 11 28.75 -22.08 -14.60
C VAL A 11 28.05 -20.73 -14.81
N LEU A 12 28.26 -20.06 -15.95
CA LEU A 12 27.56 -18.82 -16.30
C LEU A 12 26.07 -19.06 -16.56
N GLY A 13 25.70 -20.16 -17.21
CA GLY A 13 24.30 -20.53 -17.45
C GLY A 13 23.54 -20.82 -16.16
N VAL A 14 24.17 -21.47 -15.18
CA VAL A 14 23.54 -21.75 -13.87
C VAL A 14 23.38 -20.47 -13.05
N ALA A 15 24.36 -19.55 -13.07
CA ALA A 15 24.26 -18.27 -12.37
C ALA A 15 23.13 -17.38 -12.88
N ALA A 16 22.82 -17.42 -14.18
CA ALA A 16 21.73 -16.64 -14.77
C ALA A 16 20.33 -17.13 -14.36
N ILE A 17 20.17 -18.41 -14.04
CA ILE A 17 18.86 -18.98 -13.67
C ILE A 17 18.48 -18.66 -12.20
N VAL A 18 19.46 -18.45 -11.31
CA VAL A 18 19.21 -18.17 -9.88
C VAL A 18 18.83 -16.70 -9.61
N LEU A 19 18.98 -15.80 -10.60
CA LEU A 19 18.71 -14.37 -10.47
C LEU A 19 17.34 -13.93 -11.01
N SER A 20 16.48 -14.86 -11.47
CA SER A 20 15.18 -14.52 -12.09
C SER A 20 13.95 -14.96 -11.30
N ALA A 21 14.07 -15.17 -9.98
CA ALA A 21 12.94 -15.51 -9.13
C ALA A 21 12.71 -14.43 -8.07
N ASP A 22 12.17 -13.27 -8.47
CA ASP A 22 11.56 -12.33 -7.52
C ASP A 22 10.35 -11.60 -8.15
N GLU A 23 9.18 -11.94 -7.60
CA GLU A 23 7.89 -11.23 -7.51
C GLU A 23 7.17 -10.65 -8.74
N LYS A 24 5.96 -11.17 -9.00
CA LYS A 24 4.68 -10.43 -8.76
C LYS A 24 3.50 -11.41 -8.83
N SER A 25 3.38 -12.28 -7.84
CA SER A 25 2.14 -13.04 -7.64
C SER A 25 1.28 -12.30 -6.62
N SER A 26 0.34 -11.51 -7.13
CA SER A 26 -0.80 -11.00 -6.36
C SER A 26 -1.75 -12.16 -6.07
N THR A 27 -1.36 -13.05 -5.17
CA THR A 27 -2.25 -14.04 -4.58
C THR A 27 -1.93 -14.11 -3.08
N PRO A 28 -2.87 -13.81 -2.17
CA PRO A 28 -2.61 -14.02 -0.76
C PRO A 28 -2.38 -15.51 -0.52
N ALA A 29 -1.21 -15.86 -0.01
CA ALA A 29 -0.98 -17.18 0.55
C ALA A 29 -2.06 -17.48 1.62
N PRO A 30 -2.48 -18.74 1.76
CA PRO A 30 -3.38 -19.14 2.85
C PRO A 30 -2.58 -19.09 4.15
N GLU A 31 -2.62 -17.95 4.85
CA GLU A 31 -1.86 -17.75 6.08
C GLU A 31 -2.59 -18.30 7.31
N ALA A 32 -1.77 -18.81 8.22
CA ALA A 32 -2.14 -19.39 9.50
C ALA A 32 -2.85 -18.38 10.41
N GLU A 33 -3.77 -18.90 11.22
CA GLU A 33 -4.55 -18.15 12.21
C GLU A 33 -3.61 -17.41 13.18
N GLY A 34 -3.80 -16.09 13.36
CA GLY A 34 -2.99 -15.24 14.24
C GLY A 34 -1.85 -14.42 13.59
N SER A 35 -1.78 -14.37 12.26
CA SER A 35 -0.79 -13.56 11.52
C SER A 35 -1.32 -12.15 11.16
N ILE A 36 -0.41 -11.15 11.14
CA ILE A 36 -0.71 -9.77 10.74
C ILE A 36 -0.94 -9.72 9.22
N ARG A 37 -2.10 -9.21 8.79
CA ARG A 37 -2.44 -9.03 7.37
C ARG A 37 -2.10 -7.61 6.91
N ILE A 38 -1.36 -7.52 5.81
CA ILE A 38 -1.01 -6.24 5.17
C ILE A 38 -1.71 -6.13 3.82
N TYR A 39 -2.41 -5.02 3.64
CA TYR A 39 -3.07 -4.65 2.41
C TYR A 39 -2.23 -3.61 1.67
N ARG A 40 -2.07 -3.79 0.35
CA ARG A 40 -1.28 -2.91 -0.51
C ARG A 40 -2.17 -2.34 -1.60
N ARG A 41 -2.09 -1.03 -1.83
CA ARG A 41 -2.78 -0.35 -2.93
C ARG A 41 -1.96 0.82 -3.46
N LEU A 42 -2.06 1.05 -4.76
CA LEU A 42 -1.57 2.27 -5.40
C LEU A 42 -2.74 3.23 -5.52
N ILE A 43 -2.54 4.47 -5.07
CA ILE A 43 -3.46 5.57 -5.30
C ILE A 43 -2.72 6.69 -6.04
N PRO A 44 -3.41 7.57 -6.78
CA PRO A 44 -2.80 8.80 -7.27
C PRO A 44 -2.22 9.59 -6.09
N ALA A 45 -0.96 10.03 -6.18
CA ALA A 45 -0.38 10.86 -5.14
C ALA A 45 -1.03 12.25 -5.16
N ASP A 46 -1.26 12.81 -3.98
CA ASP A 46 -1.51 14.25 -3.88
C ASP A 46 -0.22 14.98 -4.27
N VAL A 47 -0.34 15.96 -5.17
CA VAL A 47 0.80 16.76 -5.64
C VAL A 47 0.43 18.22 -5.49
N LEU A 48 1.30 18.98 -4.81
CA LEU A 48 1.10 20.42 -4.66
C LEU A 48 1.55 21.13 -5.93
N ARG A 49 0.83 22.19 -6.30
CA ARG A 49 1.13 23.02 -7.47
C ARG A 49 2.57 23.52 -7.51
N ASP A 50 3.12 23.90 -6.35
CA ASP A 50 4.49 24.44 -6.24
C ASP A 50 5.57 23.34 -6.25
N PHE A 51 5.18 22.08 -6.09
CA PHE A 51 6.08 20.93 -6.00
C PHE A 51 5.61 19.76 -6.88
N PRO A 52 5.55 19.93 -8.22
CA PRO A 52 4.96 18.96 -9.14
C PRO A 52 5.69 17.59 -9.18
N GLY A 53 6.94 17.53 -8.73
CA GLY A 53 7.75 16.32 -8.69
C GLY A 53 7.80 15.61 -7.34
N LEU A 54 7.00 16.04 -6.36
CA LEU A 54 6.98 15.47 -5.01
C LEU A 54 5.56 15.03 -4.63
N CYS A 55 5.45 13.89 -3.93
CA CYS A 55 4.20 13.50 -3.30
C CYS A 55 3.95 14.39 -2.07
N PHE A 56 2.69 14.66 -1.73
CA PHE A 56 2.30 15.37 -0.53
C PHE A 56 1.75 14.41 0.52
N ALA A 57 2.47 14.26 1.62
CA ALA A 57 2.07 13.45 2.76
C ALA A 57 1.16 14.27 3.69
N SER A 58 -0.16 14.13 3.53
CA SER A 58 -1.16 14.88 4.31
C SER A 58 -1.03 14.64 5.83
N THR A 59 -0.71 13.43 6.26
CA THR A 59 -0.50 13.08 7.69
C THR A 59 0.72 13.77 8.31
N LYS A 60 1.70 14.18 7.48
CA LYS A 60 2.90 14.91 7.91
C LYS A 60 2.87 16.39 7.58
N CYS A 61 1.91 16.83 6.76
CA CYS A 61 1.89 18.17 6.17
C CYS A 61 3.23 18.53 5.50
N ALA A 62 3.78 17.60 4.72
CA ALA A 62 5.10 17.73 4.11
C ALA A 62 5.16 17.07 2.73
N THR A 63 6.06 17.54 1.87
CA THR A 63 6.37 16.89 0.60
C THR A 63 7.39 15.77 0.77
N VAL A 64 7.31 14.74 -0.06
CA VAL A 64 8.14 13.54 -0.03
C VAL A 64 8.63 13.22 -1.43
N GLU A 65 9.93 12.98 -1.57
CA GLU A 65 10.55 12.62 -2.84
C GLU A 65 10.18 11.19 -3.27
N PRO A 66 10.12 10.91 -4.59
CA PRO A 66 9.97 9.55 -5.09
C PRO A 66 11.00 8.59 -4.47
N GLY A 67 10.56 7.39 -4.13
CA GLY A 67 11.36 6.37 -3.44
C GLY A 67 11.35 6.46 -1.91
N HIS A 68 10.82 7.54 -1.32
CA HIS A 68 10.77 7.69 0.13
C HIS A 68 9.43 7.27 0.74
N THR A 69 9.52 6.74 1.96
CA THR A 69 8.40 6.19 2.74
C THR A 69 8.12 7.04 3.98
N TRP A 70 6.84 7.11 4.39
CA TRP A 70 6.41 7.74 5.62
C TRP A 70 5.32 6.93 6.35
N GLU A 71 5.32 7.02 7.67
CA GLU A 71 4.23 6.50 8.49
C GLU A 71 2.95 7.33 8.34
N LEU A 72 1.80 6.67 8.37
CA LEU A 72 0.47 7.28 8.28
C LEU A 72 -0.14 7.64 9.65
N SER A 73 0.65 7.55 10.72
CA SER A 73 0.23 7.90 12.09
C SER A 73 -0.60 9.18 12.12
N PRO A 74 -1.80 9.18 12.74
CA PRO A 74 -2.30 8.18 13.70
C PRO A 74 -2.96 6.93 13.08
N PHE A 75 -2.98 6.78 11.75
CA PHE A 75 -3.45 5.56 11.11
C PHE A 75 -2.36 4.49 11.10
N CYS A 76 -2.76 3.22 11.25
CA CYS A 76 -1.81 2.11 11.18
C CYS A 76 -1.53 1.75 9.72
N GLY A 77 -0.46 2.31 9.19
CA GLY A 77 -0.03 2.12 7.81
C GLY A 77 1.21 2.95 7.51
N ARG A 78 1.78 2.70 6.34
CA ARG A 78 2.82 3.54 5.75
C ARG A 78 2.51 3.77 4.29
N SER A 79 3.05 4.86 3.77
CA SER A 79 2.95 5.21 2.37
C SER A 79 4.32 5.43 1.77
N THR A 80 4.47 5.14 0.48
CA THR A 80 5.69 5.37 -0.28
C THR A 80 5.38 6.17 -1.52
N CYS A 81 6.15 7.22 -1.79
CA CYS A 81 6.03 8.00 -3.02
C CYS A 81 6.68 7.20 -4.14
N VAL A 82 5.95 6.89 -5.21
CA VAL A 82 6.47 6.10 -6.33
C VAL A 82 6.20 6.80 -7.65
N GLN A 83 7.11 6.66 -8.59
CA GLN A 83 6.89 7.09 -9.97
C GLN A 83 5.98 6.08 -10.67
N GLY A 84 4.92 6.55 -11.33
CA GLY A 84 4.05 5.70 -12.13
C GLY A 84 4.82 5.12 -13.32
N GLU A 85 4.73 3.81 -13.52
CA GLU A 85 5.43 3.14 -14.62
C GLU A 85 4.95 3.67 -15.98
N GLY A 86 5.89 4.13 -16.82
CA GLY A 86 5.58 4.68 -18.14
C GLY A 86 4.83 6.01 -18.13
N THR A 87 4.69 6.68 -16.97
CA THR A 87 3.99 7.97 -16.84
C THR A 87 4.79 8.96 -15.99
N ASP A 88 4.60 10.25 -16.25
CA ASP A 88 5.15 11.31 -15.38
C ASP A 88 4.32 11.50 -14.09
N ARG A 89 3.29 10.69 -13.87
CA ARG A 89 2.41 10.81 -12.69
C ARG A 89 3.05 10.15 -11.48
N LEU A 90 2.92 10.82 -10.34
CA LEU A 90 3.28 10.24 -9.05
C LEU A 90 2.11 9.43 -8.48
N LEU A 91 2.45 8.30 -7.88
CA LEU A 91 1.54 7.44 -7.15
C LEU A 91 2.00 7.34 -5.70
N GLU A 92 1.06 7.06 -4.82
CA GLU A 92 1.32 6.72 -3.43
C GLU A 92 1.01 5.24 -3.24
N LEU A 93 2.05 4.45 -2.94
CA LEU A 93 1.89 3.05 -2.51
C LEU A 93 1.54 3.05 -1.03
N VAL A 94 0.28 2.78 -0.73
CA VAL A 94 -0.25 2.67 0.64
C VAL A 94 -0.19 1.21 1.06
N GLU A 95 0.50 0.95 2.17
CA GLU A 95 0.48 -0.32 2.90
C GLU A 95 -0.21 -0.09 4.24
N ASP A 96 -1.38 -0.70 4.44
CA ASP A 96 -2.16 -0.57 5.67
C ASP A 96 -2.71 -1.93 6.12
N CYS A 97 -3.50 -1.96 7.20
CA CYS A 97 -4.06 -3.22 7.72
C CYS A 97 -5.25 -3.75 6.90
N GLY A 98 -5.68 -3.03 5.85
CA GLY A 98 -6.84 -3.38 5.05
C GLY A 98 -8.19 -3.25 5.77
N PRO A 99 -9.28 -3.69 5.11
CA PRO A 99 -10.60 -3.71 5.72
C PRO A 99 -10.64 -4.67 6.90
N TYR A 100 -11.39 -4.29 7.93
CA TYR A 100 -11.67 -5.20 9.03
C TYR A 100 -12.53 -6.39 8.55
N PRO A 101 -12.35 -7.57 9.15
CA PRO A 101 -13.18 -8.73 8.82
C PRO A 101 -14.65 -8.47 9.18
N LYS A 102 -15.54 -9.19 8.50
CA LYS A 102 -16.96 -9.24 8.86
C LYS A 102 -17.11 -9.73 10.30
N SER A 103 -18.10 -9.19 11.00
CA SER A 103 -18.36 -9.57 12.40
C SER A 103 -18.60 -11.08 12.50
N ASN A 104 -17.83 -11.73 13.36
CA ASN A 104 -17.93 -13.16 13.63
C ASN A 104 -17.87 -13.38 15.15
N PRO A 105 -18.93 -13.93 15.79
CA PRO A 105 -18.96 -14.12 17.24
C PRO A 105 -17.91 -15.11 17.76
N LYS A 106 -17.33 -15.93 16.87
CA LYS A 106 -16.30 -16.93 17.21
C LYS A 106 -14.87 -16.42 17.07
N CYS A 107 -14.70 -15.13 16.73
CA CYS A 107 -13.40 -14.49 16.62
C CYS A 107 -13.40 -13.19 17.42
N LYS A 108 -12.35 -12.95 18.19
CA LYS A 108 -12.17 -11.74 19.00
C LYS A 108 -10.86 -11.05 18.67
N LEU A 109 -10.78 -9.74 18.91
CA LEU A 109 -9.52 -9.02 18.82
C LEU A 109 -8.55 -9.58 19.89
N SER A 110 -7.36 -9.95 19.47
CA SER A 110 -6.32 -10.52 20.33
C SER A 110 -5.71 -9.45 21.23
N GLU A 111 -5.35 -9.85 22.45
CA GLU A 111 -4.57 -9.02 23.39
C GLU A 111 -3.18 -8.68 22.86
N LYS A 112 -2.71 -9.41 21.84
CA LYS A 112 -1.45 -9.12 21.13
C LYS A 112 -1.53 -7.86 20.26
N THR A 113 -2.73 -7.36 19.98
CA THR A 113 -2.91 -6.16 19.16
C THR A 113 -2.45 -4.92 19.92
N ASN A 114 -1.37 -4.28 19.45
CA ASN A 114 -0.89 -3.02 20.02
C ASN A 114 -1.11 -1.85 19.06
N LYS A 115 -2.26 -1.19 19.16
CA LYS A 115 -2.65 -0.06 18.29
C LYS A 115 -1.69 1.14 18.31
N THR A 116 -0.79 1.23 19.29
CA THR A 116 0.18 2.34 19.42
C THR A 116 1.56 2.00 18.87
N ALA A 117 1.78 0.75 18.45
CA ALA A 117 3.03 0.34 17.82
C ALA A 117 3.19 0.99 16.44
N SER A 118 4.39 0.90 15.87
CA SER A 118 4.64 1.27 14.48
C SER A 118 4.07 0.21 13.53
N PHE A 119 3.72 0.61 12.32
CA PHE A 119 3.32 -0.34 11.28
C PHE A 119 4.49 -1.30 10.96
N PRO A 120 4.26 -2.62 10.80
CA PRO A 120 2.98 -3.33 10.74
C PRO A 120 2.38 -3.79 12.08
N GLU A 121 3.10 -3.63 13.18
CA GLU A 121 2.74 -4.20 14.50
C GLU A 121 1.50 -3.56 15.13
N CYS A 122 1.05 -2.39 14.63
CA CYS A 122 -0.21 -1.80 15.04
C CYS A 122 -1.46 -2.42 14.42
N CYS A 123 -1.29 -3.35 13.46
CA CYS A 123 -2.43 -3.98 12.80
C CYS A 123 -3.18 -4.95 13.73
N PRO A 124 -4.51 -5.07 13.55
CA PRO A 124 -5.33 -5.93 14.39
C PRO A 124 -5.01 -7.40 14.17
N VAL A 125 -4.75 -8.10 15.26
CA VAL A 125 -4.62 -9.57 15.30
C VAL A 125 -5.89 -10.13 15.91
N PHE A 126 -6.45 -11.19 15.33
CA PHE A 126 -7.68 -11.82 15.82
C PHE A 126 -7.39 -13.25 16.28
N ASP A 127 -7.95 -13.61 17.44
CA ASP A 127 -7.96 -14.98 17.95
C ASP A 127 -9.34 -15.58 17.68
N CYS A 128 -9.37 -16.68 16.91
CA CYS A 128 -10.59 -17.40 16.53
C CYS A 128 -10.66 -18.78 17.18
N GLU A 129 -11.87 -19.31 17.37
CA GLU A 129 -12.05 -20.73 17.70
C GLU A 129 -11.43 -21.63 16.62
N PRO A 130 -10.91 -22.82 16.96
CA PRO A 130 -10.23 -23.69 16.01
C PRO A 130 -11.06 -24.00 14.76
N GLY A 131 -10.51 -23.71 13.59
CA GLY A 131 -11.14 -23.95 12.29
C GLY A 131 -12.12 -22.87 11.83
N VAL A 132 -12.23 -21.76 12.57
CA VAL A 132 -13.02 -20.59 12.16
C VAL A 132 -12.14 -19.61 11.40
N LYS A 133 -12.45 -19.43 10.12
CA LYS A 133 -11.80 -18.43 9.27
C LYS A 133 -12.59 -17.12 9.28
N LEU A 134 -11.87 -16.00 9.31
CA LEU A 134 -12.44 -14.68 9.14
C LEU A 134 -12.78 -14.45 7.67
N GLU A 135 -14.00 -13.98 7.43
CA GLU A 135 -14.41 -13.47 6.13
C GLU A 135 -14.13 -11.98 6.06
N TYR A 136 -13.50 -11.53 4.98
CA TYR A 136 -13.24 -10.11 4.75
C TYR A 136 -14.24 -9.57 3.72
N PRO A 137 -14.59 -8.28 3.79
CA PRO A 137 -15.31 -7.62 2.72
C PRO A 137 -14.52 -7.75 1.40
N GLU A 138 -15.24 -8.01 0.31
CA GLU A 138 -14.64 -7.95 -1.02
C GLU A 138 -14.29 -6.49 -1.34
N VAL A 139 -13.00 -6.23 -1.60
CA VAL A 139 -12.58 -4.91 -2.08
C VAL A 139 -12.71 -4.93 -3.59
N THR A 140 -13.71 -4.21 -4.10
CA THR A 140 -13.79 -3.94 -5.55
C THR A 140 -12.63 -3.02 -5.91
N VAL A 141 -11.58 -3.57 -6.53
CA VAL A 141 -10.55 -2.77 -7.19
C VAL A 141 -11.24 -2.14 -8.38
N VAL A 142 -11.64 -0.87 -8.26
CA VAL A 142 -12.04 -0.09 -9.43
C VAL A 142 -10.73 0.13 -10.20
N GLU A 143 -10.50 -0.69 -11.22
CA GLU A 143 -9.46 -0.44 -12.21
C GLU A 143 -9.72 0.98 -12.75
N ASN A 144 -8.80 1.90 -12.46
CA ASN A 144 -8.93 3.28 -12.87
C ASN A 144 -8.95 3.31 -14.41
N PRO A 145 -10.05 3.69 -15.07
CA PRO A 145 -10.05 3.84 -16.52
C PRO A 145 -9.15 5.03 -16.86
N GLU A 146 -8.04 4.77 -17.50
CA GLU A 146 -7.21 5.82 -18.09
C GLU A 146 -8.06 6.75 -18.96
N SER A 147 -7.71 8.04 -18.95
CA SER A 147 -7.93 8.98 -20.05
C SER A 147 -9.37 9.34 -20.43
N SER A 148 -9.90 10.39 -19.81
CA SER A 148 -10.74 11.36 -20.52
C SER A 148 -10.82 12.69 -19.76
N ASP A 149 -10.05 13.64 -20.29
CA ASP A 149 -10.36 15.05 -20.52
C ASP A 149 -11.27 15.83 -19.54
N GLY A 150 -10.67 16.89 -18.99
CA GLY A 150 -11.23 18.22 -18.74
C GLY A 150 -12.72 18.40 -18.41
N GLY A 151 -12.98 18.95 -17.22
CA GLY A 151 -14.29 19.54 -16.94
C GLY A 151 -14.40 20.10 -15.54
N ALA A 152 -13.85 21.29 -15.32
CA ALA A 152 -14.12 22.10 -14.14
C ALA A 152 -15.62 22.37 -13.99
N ASP A 153 -16.16 22.24 -12.78
CA ASP A 153 -17.05 23.27 -12.26
C ASP A 153 -16.83 23.45 -10.76
N SER A 154 -16.29 24.63 -10.45
CA SER A 154 -16.08 25.15 -9.12
C SER A 154 -17.28 26.04 -8.81
N THR A 155 -18.30 25.49 -8.15
CA THR A 155 -19.34 26.34 -7.56
C THR A 155 -18.94 26.78 -6.15
N THR A 156 -18.33 27.96 -6.12
CA THR A 156 -18.18 28.87 -5.00
C THR A 156 -19.51 29.11 -4.29
N THR A 157 -19.55 28.94 -2.96
CA THR A 157 -20.50 29.69 -2.12
C THR A 157 -19.72 30.46 -1.05
N THR A 158 -19.59 31.75 -1.32
CA THR A 158 -19.16 32.79 -0.38
C THR A 158 -20.21 32.95 0.73
N SER A 159 -19.77 33.05 1.98
CA SER A 159 -20.53 33.78 3.01
C SER A 159 -19.55 34.49 3.93
N THR A 160 -19.52 35.81 3.75
CA THR A 160 -18.82 36.80 4.56
C THR A 160 -19.77 37.39 5.60
N GLU A 161 -19.21 37.71 6.76
CA GLU A 161 -19.69 38.57 7.86
C GLU A 161 -20.76 37.99 8.82
N LYS A 162 -20.64 38.14 10.14
CA LYS A 162 -20.36 39.41 10.87
C LYS A 162 -19.86 39.15 12.31
N PRO A 163 -19.01 40.03 12.90
CA PRO A 163 -18.59 39.94 14.30
C PRO A 163 -19.62 40.55 15.26
N LYS A 164 -19.65 40.10 16.52
CA LYS A 164 -20.35 40.82 17.59
C LYS A 164 -19.64 40.67 18.94
N ALA A 165 -19.18 41.83 19.41
CA ALA A 165 -19.01 42.36 20.77
C ALA A 165 -18.48 41.44 21.88
#